data_AF-A0A531LFZ1-F1
#
_entry.id   AF-A0A531LFZ1-F1
#
_cell.length_a   1.000
_cell.length_b   1.000
_cell.length_c   1.000
_cell.angle_alpha   90.00
_cell.angle_beta   90.00
_cell.angle_gamma   90.00
#
_symmetry.space_group_name_H-M   'P 1'
#
loop_
_entity.id
_entity.type
_entity.pdbx_description
1 polymer ?
#
loop_
_entity_poly.entity_id
_entity_poly.type
_entity_poly.pdbx_seq_one_letter_code
_entity_poly.pdbx_strand_id
1 'polypeptide(L)' 'MLLKDEVAMLQRVPLFSAIEPTKLKLLAFTSDRVSYSAGQILFRQGDEGDAAYVILSGRAD' A
#
# COMPACT_ATOMS: atom_id res chain seq x y z
N MET A 1 -2.03 15.58 -7.82
CA MET A 1 -0.77 15.48 -7.05
C MET A 1 -0.61 14.10 -6.38
N LEU A 2 -1.69 13.48 -5.90
CA LEU A 2 -1.74 12.17 -5.22
C LEU A 2 -0.88 11.02 -5.80
N LEU A 3 -0.93 10.77 -7.12
CA LEU A 3 -0.26 9.61 -7.73
C LEU A 3 1.27 9.66 -7.67
N LYS A 4 1.89 10.85 -7.67
CA LYS A 4 3.35 10.96 -7.58
C LYS A 4 3.85 10.59 -6.19
N ASP A 5 3.09 10.95 -5.17
CA ASP A 5 3.43 10.67 -3.77
C ASP A 5 3.29 9.17 -3.46
N GLU A 6 2.26 8.52 -4.00
CA GLU A 6 2.07 7.06 -3.88
C GLU A 6 3.22 6.26 -4.48
N VAL A 7 3.67 6.64 -5.68
CA VAL A 7 4.82 5.98 -6.34
C VAL A 7 6.08 6.14 -5.52
N ALA A 8 6.33 7.33 -4.98
CA ALA A 8 7.48 7.58 -4.11
C ALA A 8 7.41 6.73 -2.82
N MET A 9 6.22 6.52 -2.27
CA MET A 9 6.03 5.65 -1.11
C MET A 9 6.25 4.17 -1.44
N LEU A 10 5.71 3.69 -2.57
CA LEU A 10 5.94 2.31 -3.03
C LEU A 10 7.43 2.04 -3.27
N GLN A 11 8.19 2.99 -3.82
CA GLN A 11 9.64 2.87 -4.00
C GLN A 11 10.42 2.68 -2.69
N ARG A 12 9.87 3.14 -1.56
CA ARG A 12 10.50 2.97 -0.24
C ARG A 12 10.27 1.60 0.37
N VAL A 13 9.31 0.82 -0.16
CA VAL A 13 9.06 -0.55 0.28
C VAL A 13 10.10 -1.46 -0.38
N PRO A 14 10.95 -2.17 0.40
CA PRO A 14 12.03 -2.98 -0.17
C PRO A 14 11.56 -4.01 -1.20
N LEU A 15 10.37 -4.57 -1.02
CA LEU A 15 9.72 -5.51 -1.96
C LEU A 15 9.59 -4.94 -3.38
N PHE A 16 9.42 -3.63 -3.50
CA PHE A 16 9.17 -2.93 -4.76
C PHE A 16 10.39 -2.18 -5.29
N SER A 17 11.54 -2.25 -4.60
CA SER A 17 12.75 -1.50 -4.94
C SER A 17 13.32 -1.82 -6.33
N ALA A 18 13.09 -3.03 -6.83
CA ALA A 18 13.54 -3.47 -8.16
C ALA A 18 12.53 -3.17 -9.29
N ILE A 19 11.36 -2.60 -8.98
CA ILE A 19 10.30 -2.35 -9.97
C ILE A 19 10.49 -0.95 -10.58
N GLU A 20 10.42 -0.89 -11.91
CA GLU A 20 10.54 0.39 -12.62
C GLU A 20 9.43 1.39 -12.24
N PRO A 21 9.73 2.71 -12.21
CA PRO A 21 8.77 3.73 -11.78
C PRO A 21 7.45 3.73 -12.56
N THR A 22 7.47 3.41 -13.86
CA THR A 22 6.27 3.34 -14.70
C THR A 22 5.35 2.19 -14.30
N LYS A 23 5.92 1.04 -13.92
CA LYS A 23 5.16 -0.11 -13.42
C LYS A 23 4.59 0.17 -12.03
N LEU A 24 5.35 0.88 -11.18
CA LEU A 24 4.86 1.35 -9.88
C LEU A 24 3.69 2.34 -10.01
N LYS A 25 3.71 3.21 -11.02
CA LYS A 25 2.55 4.10 -11.32
C LYS A 25 1.30 3.30 -11.64
N LEU A 26 1.41 2.23 -12.43
CA LEU A 26 0.28 1.36 -12.72
C LEU A 26 -0.23 0.67 -11.46
N LEU A 27 0.69 0.13 -10.65
CA LEU A 27 0.36 -0.52 -9.39
C LEU A 27 -0.36 0.43 -8.42
N ALA A 28 0.17 1.65 -8.24
CA ALA A 28 -0.48 2.70 -7.44
C ALA A 28 -1.86 3.07 -7.99
N PHE A 29 -1.97 3.22 -9.31
CA PHE A 29 -3.22 3.61 -9.97
C PHE A 29 -4.32 2.55 -9.86
N THR A 30 -3.96 1.27 -9.90
CA THR A 30 -4.91 0.15 -9.77
C THR A 30 -5.17 -0.23 -8.31
N SER A 31 -4.51 0.41 -7.35
CA SER A 31 -4.68 0.14 -5.92
C SER A 31 -5.76 1.04 -5.31
N ASP A 32 -6.54 0.48 -4.41
CA ASP A 32 -7.52 1.25 -3.67
C ASP A 32 -6.88 2.00 -2.50
N ARG A 33 -7.29 3.26 -2.29
CA ARG A 33 -6.96 4.00 -1.08
C ARG A 33 -7.99 3.71 0.00
N VAL A 34 -7.55 3.05 1.05
CA VAL A 34 -8.36 2.74 2.23
C VAL A 34 -7.82 3.47 3.47
N SER A 35 -8.73 3.88 4.34
CA SER A 35 -8.42 4.55 5.60
C SER A 35 -9.08 3.79 6.74
N TYR A 36 -8.32 3.54 7.80
CA TYR A 36 -8.78 2.87 9.00
C TYR A 36 -8.68 3.81 10.21
N SER A 37 -9.68 3.77 11.07
CA SER A 37 -9.66 4.45 12.37
C SER A 37 -8.91 3.61 13.40
N ALA A 38 -8.42 4.26 14.46
CA ALA A 38 -7.76 3.57 15.56
C ALA A 38 -8.67 2.46 16.13
N GLY A 39 -8.11 1.26 16.29
CA GLY A 39 -8.84 0.08 16.77
C GLY A 39 -9.65 -0.66 15.69
N GLN A 40 -9.73 -0.16 14.45
CA GLN A 40 -10.28 -0.94 13.35
C GLN A 40 -9.31 -2.05 12.94
N ILE A 41 -9.87 -3.22 12.67
CA ILE A 41 -9.13 -4.42 12.27
C ILE A 41 -8.96 -4.40 10.75
N LEU A 42 -7.72 -4.57 10.27
CA LEU A 42 -7.43 -4.70 8.83
C LEU A 42 -7.85 -6.09 8.33
N PHE A 43 -7.33 -7.13 8.97
CA PHE A 43 -7.65 -8.54 8.76
C PHE A 43 -7.27 -9.33 10.02
N ARG A 44 -7.73 -10.58 10.14
CA ARG A 44 -7.42 -11.49 11.25
C ARG A 44 -6.54 -12.64 10.77
N GLN A 45 -5.81 -13.25 11.70
CA GLN A 45 -5.06 -14.46 11.41
C GLN A 45 -6.01 -15.57 10.96
N GLY A 46 -5.69 -16.19 9.82
CA GLY A 46 -6.50 -17.24 9.21
C GLY A 46 -7.51 -16.73 8.18
N ASP A 47 -7.67 -15.41 8.03
CA ASP A 47 -8.41 -14.84 6.91
C ASP A 47 -7.70 -15.18 5.59
N GLU A 48 -8.48 -15.38 4.53
CA GLU A 48 -7.95 -15.60 3.19
C GLU A 48 -7.19 -14.36 2.70
N GLY A 49 -5.99 -14.56 2.16
CA GLY A 49 -5.17 -13.47 1.65
C GLY A 49 -5.53 -13.11 0.21
N ASP A 50 -6.35 -12.09 0.02
CA ASP A 50 -6.76 -11.58 -1.29
C ASP A 50 -6.07 -10.26 -1.68
N ALA A 51 -5.48 -9.55 -0.70
CA ALA A 51 -4.84 -8.25 -0.89
C ALA A 51 -3.55 -8.09 -0.07
N ALA A 52 -2.73 -7.11 -0.47
CA ALA A 52 -1.57 -6.64 0.28
C ALA A 52 -1.73 -5.14 0.58
N TYR A 53 -1.29 -4.72 1.77
CA TYR A 53 -1.44 -3.34 2.23
C TYR A 53 -0.08 -2.67 2.38
N VAL A 54 -0.02 -1.39 1.99
CA VAL A 54 1.13 -0.52 2.21
C VAL A 54 0.69 0.65 3.09
N ILE A 55 1.33 0.84 4.24
CA ILE A 55 1.00 1.93 5.15
C ILE A 55 1.55 3.23 4.57
N LEU A 56 0.65 4.09 4.08
CA LEU A 56 0.99 5.43 3.60
C LEU A 56 1.15 6.45 4.74
N SER A 57 0.41 6.25 5.84
CA SER A 57 0.46 7.09 7.04
C SER A 57 -0.10 6.32 8.23
N GLY A 58 0.44 6.57 9.43
CA GLY A 58 0.04 5.90 10.67
C GLY A 58 0.82 4.62 10.95
N ARG A 59 0.21 3.73 11.74
CA ARG A 59 0.77 2.46 12.22
C ARG A 59 -0.37 1.44 12.40
N ALA A 60 -0.07 0.17 12.18
CA ALA A 60 -0.90 -0.97 12.55
C ALA A 60 -0.06 -1.93 13.42
N ASP A 61 -0.72 -2.64 14.33
CA ASP A 61 -0.12 -3.58 15.29
C ASP A 61 -0.67 -5.00 15.09
#